data_AF-K1Y2N4-F1
#
_entry.id   AF-K1Y2N4-F1
#
_cell.length_a   1.000
_cell.length_b   1.000
_cell.length_c   1.000
_cell.angle_alpha   90.00
_cell.angle_beta   90.00
_cell.angle_gamma   90.00
#
_symmetry.space_group_name_H-M   'P 1'
#
loop_
_entity.id
_entity.type
_entity.pdbx_description
1 polymer ?
#
loop_
_entity_poly.entity_id
_entity_poly.type
_entity_poly.pdbx_seq_one_letter_code
_entity_poly.pdbx_strand_id
1 'polypeptide(L)'
;MGFIAAHTSIPVLKVYCAFERNRCQFSLMERIQGDILTNGWHKRSEASKQKILAQLKGMVDEMRPIPRPEGQGVSNVAVRPLFNGRLPGGSFHGPFDTIRDFHKHLRERYGGEIENALDANKLLEIHNQYAGPLVFTHGDLSTMNIMTRGDDIVKRLATTFGSQ
;
A
#
# COMPACT_ATOMS: atom_id res chain seq x y z
N MET A 1 8.11 8.41 -3.74
CA MET A 1 7.88 9.19 -2.50
C MET A 1 7.52 10.65 -2.75
N GLY A 2 8.12 11.34 -3.74
CA GLY A 2 7.79 12.75 -4.00
C GLY A 2 6.30 13.04 -4.26
N PHE A 3 5.58 12.12 -4.89
CA PHE A 3 4.14 12.28 -5.13
C PHE A 3 3.34 12.47 -3.83
N ILE A 4 3.54 11.62 -2.81
CA ILE A 4 2.83 11.76 -1.53
C ILE A 4 3.24 13.06 -0.84
N ALA A 5 4.55 13.36 -0.79
CA ALA A 5 5.05 14.60 -0.17
C ALA A 5 4.47 15.88 -0.78
N ALA A 6 4.18 15.86 -2.09
CA ALA A 6 3.65 17.01 -2.81
C ALA A 6 2.15 17.23 -2.57
N HIS A 7 1.43 16.20 -2.11
CA HIS A 7 -0.02 16.25 -1.95
C HIS A 7 -0.47 16.14 -0.49
N THR A 8 0.43 15.82 0.44
CA THR A 8 0.11 15.61 1.86
C THR A 8 1.22 16.10 2.78
N SER A 9 0.86 16.34 4.03
CA SER A 9 1.74 16.61 5.17
C SER A 9 2.33 15.34 5.79
N ILE A 10 2.01 14.17 5.24
CA ILE A 10 2.45 12.88 5.77
C ILE A 10 3.97 12.82 5.73
N PRO A 11 4.61 12.45 6.85
CA PRO A 11 6.06 12.38 6.91
C PRO A 11 6.56 11.20 6.07
N VAL A 12 7.02 11.51 4.86
CA VAL A 12 7.62 10.53 3.95
C VAL A 12 9.14 10.54 4.05
N LEU A 13 9.72 9.38 3.73
CA LEU A 13 11.17 9.21 3.69
C LEU A 13 11.79 10.00 2.53
N LYS A 14 12.87 10.74 2.82
CA LYS A 14 13.66 11.41 1.78
C LYS A 14 14.56 10.40 1.08
N VAL A 15 14.41 10.26 -0.23
CA VAL A 15 15.32 9.48 -1.09
C VAL A 15 16.37 10.44 -1.63
N TYR A 16 17.64 10.14 -1.39
CA TYR A 16 18.77 10.95 -1.87
C TYR A 16 19.14 10.59 -3.30
N CYS A 17 19.21 9.30 -3.62
CA CYS A 17 19.40 8.80 -4.98
C CYS A 17 18.92 7.36 -5.12
N ALA A 18 18.67 6.95 -6.36
CA ALA A 18 18.48 5.57 -6.76
C ALA A 18 19.51 5.23 -7.84
N PHE A 19 20.11 4.05 -7.77
CA PHE A 19 21.14 3.62 -8.71
C PHE A 19 21.12 2.10 -8.87
N GLU A 20 21.63 1.62 -10.00
CA GLU A 20 21.81 0.20 -10.26
C GLU A 20 23.27 -0.20 -10.06
N ARG A 21 23.49 -1.34 -9.42
CA ARG A 21 24.81 -1.98 -9.34
C ARG A 21 24.63 -3.49 -9.40
N ASN A 22 25.38 -4.16 -10.29
CA ASN A 22 25.30 -5.60 -10.49
C ASN A 22 23.87 -6.11 -10.75
N ARG A 23 23.07 -5.39 -11.56
CA ARG A 23 21.65 -5.68 -11.85
C ARG A 23 20.72 -5.62 -10.63
N CYS A 24 21.19 -5.09 -9.51
CA CYS A 24 20.40 -4.81 -8.32
C CYS A 24 20.11 -3.31 -8.25
N GLN A 25 18.86 -2.95 -7.98
CA GLN A 25 18.46 -1.58 -7.74
C GLN A 25 18.65 -1.23 -6.27
N PHE A 26 19.32 -0.12 -6.02
CA PHE A 26 19.56 0.41 -4.69
C PHE A 26 18.93 1.80 -4.59
N SER A 27 18.44 2.12 -3.40
CA SER A 27 17.97 3.46 -3.06
C SER A 27 18.66 3.90 -1.79
N LEU A 28 19.39 5.01 -1.87
CA LEU A 28 19.96 5.68 -0.72
C LEU A 28 18.94 6.67 -0.17
N MET A 29 18.67 6.57 1.13
CA MET A 29 17.59 7.30 1.78
C MET A 29 17.99 7.79 3.16
N GLU A 30 17.24 8.75 3.68
CA GLU A 30 17.38 9.28 5.04
C GLU A 30 17.38 8.16 6.08
N ARG A 31 18.32 8.21 7.04
CA ARG A 31 18.27 7.34 8.20
C ARG A 31 17.22 7.87 9.17
N ILE A 32 16.18 7.08 9.41
CA ILE A 32 15.12 7.43 10.34
C ILE A 32 15.54 7.06 11.76
N GLN A 33 15.49 8.03 12.68
CA GLN A 33 15.73 7.81 14.10
C GLN A 33 14.42 7.43 14.80
N GLY A 34 14.27 6.14 15.11
CA GLY A 34 13.11 5.54 15.78
C GLY A 34 13.12 4.02 15.66
N ASP A 35 12.02 3.39 16.06
CA ASP A 35 11.82 1.94 16.02
C ASP A 35 10.73 1.57 15.01
N ILE A 36 10.92 0.43 14.34
CA ILE A 36 9.87 -0.19 13.51
C ILE A 36 8.71 -0.54 14.44
N LEU A 37 7.48 -0.13 14.10
CA LEU A 37 6.32 -0.26 14.96
C LEU A 37 6.01 -1.71 15.34
N THR A 38 6.31 -2.67 14.46
CA THR A 38 6.20 -4.10 14.76
C THR A 38 6.97 -4.48 16.02
N ASN A 39 8.13 -3.84 16.26
CA ASN A 39 8.96 -4.09 17.42
C ASN A 39 8.24 -3.59 18.67
N GLY A 40 7.74 -4.53 19.47
CA GLY A 40 7.10 -4.22 20.75
C GLY A 40 5.63 -3.77 20.65
N TRP A 41 4.98 -3.81 19.47
CA TRP A 41 3.55 -3.46 19.34
C TRP A 41 2.65 -4.15 20.39
N HIS A 42 2.87 -5.44 20.61
CA HIS A 42 2.12 -6.24 21.59
C HIS A 42 2.37 -5.83 23.05
N LYS A 43 3.52 -5.20 23.34
CA LYS A 43 3.91 -4.73 24.68
C LYS A 43 3.42 -3.32 25.00
N ARG A 44 2.91 -2.59 23.99
CA ARG A 44 2.41 -1.22 24.18
C ARG A 44 1.09 -1.24 24.97
N SER A 45 0.90 -0.22 25.79
CA SER A 45 -0.39 0.03 26.46
C SER A 45 -1.49 0.33 25.44
N GLU A 46 -2.73 0.16 25.86
CA GLU A 46 -3.89 0.44 25.00
C GLU A 46 -3.95 1.92 24.59
N ALA A 47 -3.68 2.85 25.53
CA ALA A 47 -3.61 4.27 25.24
C ALA A 47 -2.55 4.62 24.17
N SER A 48 -1.39 3.96 24.24
CA SER A 48 -0.32 4.12 23.26
C SER A 48 -0.74 3.63 21.86
N LYS A 49 -1.37 2.45 21.79
CA LYS A 49 -1.92 1.91 20.53
C LYS A 49 -2.96 2.85 19.93
N GLN A 50 -3.89 3.37 20.74
CA GLN A 50 -4.92 4.30 20.30
C GLN A 50 -4.32 5.59 19.74
N LYS A 51 -3.31 6.16 20.39
CA LYS A 51 -2.61 7.36 19.90
C LYS A 51 -1.95 7.13 18.53
N ILE A 52 -1.35 5.96 18.32
CA ILE A 52 -0.72 5.60 17.04
C ILE A 52 -1.79 5.34 15.96
N LEU A 53 -2.87 4.63 16.30
CA LEU A 53 -3.98 4.37 15.37
C LEU A 53 -4.68 5.67 14.94
N ALA A 54 -4.83 6.64 15.85
CA ALA A 54 -5.38 7.95 15.52
C ALA A 54 -4.51 8.70 14.50
N GLN A 55 -3.19 8.67 14.66
CA GLN A 55 -2.26 9.26 13.68
C GLN A 55 -2.33 8.52 12.33
N LEU A 56 -2.35 7.18 12.33
CA LEU A 56 -2.50 6.40 11.09
C LEU A 56 -3.80 6.71 10.38
N LYS A 57 -4.90 6.87 11.11
CA LYS A 57 -6.18 7.28 10.56
C LYS A 57 -6.05 8.64 9.88
N GLY A 58 -5.48 9.64 10.56
CA GLY A 58 -5.25 10.96 9.96
C GLY A 58 -4.44 10.89 8.66
N MET A 59 -3.36 10.10 8.64
CA MET A 59 -2.56 9.91 7.42
C MET A 59 -3.35 9.23 6.29
N VAL A 60 -4.19 8.24 6.60
CA VAL A 60 -5.03 7.57 5.60
C VAL A 60 -6.11 8.51 5.08
N ASP A 61 -6.73 9.29 5.96
CA ASP A 61 -7.75 10.29 5.61
C ASP A 61 -7.17 11.40 4.72
N GLU A 62 -5.88 11.72 4.86
CA GLU A 62 -5.18 12.68 3.99
C GLU A 62 -4.74 12.08 2.64
N MET A 63 -4.38 10.79 2.59
CA MET A 63 -4.01 10.11 1.35
C MET A 63 -5.19 9.84 0.42
N ARG A 64 -6.33 9.40 0.97
CA ARG A 64 -7.48 8.94 0.16
C ARG A 64 -8.07 10.01 -0.77
N PRO A 65 -8.10 11.31 -0.41
CA PRO A 65 -8.61 12.38 -1.26
C PRO A 65 -7.65 12.83 -2.38
N ILE A 66 -6.41 12.31 -2.45
CA ILE A 66 -5.48 12.71 -3.50
C ILE A 66 -6.14 12.44 -4.87
N PRO A 67 -6.25 13.46 -5.75
CA PRO A 67 -6.99 13.33 -7.00
C PRO A 67 -6.32 12.31 -7.92
N ARG A 68 -7.16 11.56 -8.63
CA ARG A 68 -6.72 10.69 -9.70
C ARG A 68 -6.83 11.43 -11.03
N PRO A 69 -5.85 11.28 -11.93
CA PRO A 69 -6.02 11.59 -13.35
C PRO A 69 -7.35 11.03 -13.91
N GLU A 70 -8.02 11.85 -14.72
CA GLU A 70 -9.29 11.47 -15.34
C GLU A 70 -9.12 10.24 -16.25
N GLY A 71 -10.09 9.33 -16.23
CA GLY A 71 -10.06 8.09 -17.02
C GLY A 71 -9.06 7.02 -16.53
N GLN A 72 -8.28 7.28 -15.47
CA GLN A 72 -7.34 6.28 -14.96
C GLN A 72 -8.05 5.20 -14.14
N GLY A 73 -7.81 3.93 -14.51
CA GLY A 73 -8.23 2.76 -13.73
C GLY A 73 -7.26 2.40 -12.59
N VAL A 74 -7.26 1.14 -12.15
CA VAL A 74 -6.37 0.65 -11.08
C VAL A 74 -4.94 0.50 -11.62
N SER A 75 -4.02 1.32 -11.12
CA SER A 75 -2.62 1.35 -11.55
C SER A 75 -1.74 2.00 -10.49
N ASN A 76 -0.42 2.01 -10.70
CA ASN A 76 0.50 2.77 -9.87
C ASN A 76 0.45 4.29 -10.20
N VAL A 77 1.20 5.10 -9.45
CA VAL A 77 1.24 6.58 -9.62
C VAL A 77 1.68 7.06 -11.01
N ALA A 78 2.38 6.22 -11.76
CA ALA A 78 2.85 6.51 -13.11
C ALA A 78 1.96 5.88 -14.19
N VAL A 79 0.74 5.45 -13.84
CA VAL A 79 -0.22 4.78 -14.74
C VAL A 79 0.37 3.48 -15.33
N ARG A 80 1.16 2.76 -14.51
CA ARG A 80 1.83 1.51 -14.88
C ARG A 80 1.35 0.34 -14.01
N PRO A 81 1.72 -0.91 -14.34
CA PRO A 81 1.34 -2.07 -13.54
C PRO A 81 1.72 -1.92 -12.06
N LEU A 82 0.90 -2.47 -11.18
CA LEU A 82 1.19 -2.61 -9.76
C LEU A 82 2.29 -3.65 -9.57
N PHE A 83 3.22 -3.41 -8.64
CA PHE A 83 4.21 -4.40 -8.25
C PHE A 83 3.75 -5.14 -6.99
N ASN A 84 3.57 -6.47 -7.08
CA ASN A 84 3.31 -7.32 -5.93
C ASN A 84 3.78 -8.75 -6.18
N GLY A 85 5.02 -9.07 -5.80
CA GLY A 85 5.57 -10.42 -5.95
C GLY A 85 4.93 -11.52 -5.11
N ARG A 86 3.89 -11.21 -4.31
CA ARG A 86 3.12 -12.21 -3.54
C ARG A 86 1.93 -12.75 -4.31
N LEU A 87 1.55 -12.10 -5.41
CA LEU A 87 0.46 -12.57 -6.24
C LEU A 87 0.96 -13.60 -7.27
N PRO A 88 0.11 -14.56 -7.64
CA PRO A 88 0.41 -15.52 -8.69
C PRO A 88 0.49 -14.83 -10.06
N GLY A 89 1.22 -15.44 -11.00
CA GLY A 89 1.35 -14.94 -12.37
C GLY A 89 2.43 -13.88 -12.60
N GLY A 90 3.39 -13.74 -11.68
CA GLY A 90 4.51 -12.79 -11.79
C GLY A 90 4.42 -11.63 -10.79
N SER A 91 5.33 -10.66 -10.89
CA SER A 91 5.39 -9.54 -9.92
C SER A 91 4.69 -8.26 -10.37
N PHE A 92 4.23 -8.17 -11.61
CA PHE A 92 3.58 -6.98 -12.17
C PHE A 92 2.15 -7.31 -12.59
N HIS A 93 1.19 -6.46 -12.21
CA HIS A 93 -0.24 -6.71 -12.43
C HIS A 93 -0.96 -5.45 -12.93
N GLY A 94 -1.79 -5.61 -13.96
CA GLY A 94 -2.50 -4.51 -14.59
C GLY A 94 -1.63 -3.73 -15.59
N PRO A 95 -1.91 -2.43 -15.83
CA PRO A 95 -3.00 -1.65 -15.25
C PRO A 95 -4.38 -2.25 -15.58
N PHE A 96 -5.40 -1.92 -14.79
CA PHE A 96 -6.77 -2.41 -14.99
C PHE A 96 -7.69 -1.23 -15.24
N ASP A 97 -8.57 -1.32 -16.23
CA ASP A 97 -9.52 -0.23 -16.54
C ASP A 97 -10.54 -0.02 -15.41
N THR A 98 -10.93 -1.11 -14.74
CA THR A 98 -11.94 -1.07 -13.68
C THR A 98 -11.49 -1.80 -12.41
N ILE A 99 -12.08 -1.43 -11.27
CA ILE A 99 -11.94 -2.17 -10.01
C ILE A 99 -12.43 -3.61 -10.17
N ARG A 100 -13.46 -3.84 -11.00
CA ARG A 100 -14.00 -5.17 -11.28
C ARG A 100 -12.96 -6.07 -11.95
N ASP A 101 -12.21 -5.55 -12.91
CA ASP A 101 -11.16 -6.31 -13.60
C ASP A 101 -10.00 -6.63 -12.66
N PHE A 102 -9.61 -5.67 -11.82
CA PHE A 102 -8.64 -5.90 -10.75
C PHE A 102 -9.11 -6.98 -9.76
N HIS A 103 -10.36 -6.93 -9.31
CA HIS A 103 -10.94 -7.92 -8.40
C HIS A 103 -11.03 -9.32 -9.02
N LYS A 104 -11.33 -9.43 -10.32
CA LYS A 104 -11.30 -10.70 -11.06
C LYS A 104 -9.88 -11.24 -11.13
N HIS A 105 -8.89 -10.38 -11.39
CA HIS A 105 -7.48 -10.75 -11.42
C HIS A 105 -6.99 -11.28 -10.06
N LEU A 106 -7.34 -10.60 -8.96
CA LEU A 106 -6.93 -11.02 -7.60
C LEU A 106 -7.44 -12.41 -7.21
N ARG A 107 -8.55 -12.87 -7.80
CA ARG A 107 -9.09 -14.20 -7.54
C ARG A 107 -8.74 -15.20 -8.65
N GLU A 108 -7.74 -14.93 -9.48
CA GLU A 108 -7.36 -15.79 -10.62
C GLU A 108 -8.54 -16.13 -11.55
N ARG A 109 -9.47 -15.19 -11.72
CA ARG A 109 -10.74 -15.36 -12.47
C ARG A 109 -11.71 -16.38 -11.87
N TYR A 110 -11.52 -16.81 -10.62
CA TYR A 110 -12.48 -17.67 -9.91
C TYR A 110 -13.90 -17.10 -9.97
N GLY A 111 -14.81 -17.92 -10.52
CA GLY A 111 -16.20 -17.61 -10.79
C GLY A 111 -17.23 -18.24 -9.85
N GLY A 112 -16.78 -18.99 -8.82
CA GLY A 112 -17.69 -19.66 -7.88
C GLY A 112 -17.96 -21.14 -8.18
N GLU A 113 -17.12 -21.78 -8.99
CA GLU A 113 -17.35 -23.16 -9.47
C GLU A 113 -17.03 -24.25 -8.43
N ILE A 114 -16.48 -23.88 -7.27
CA ILE A 114 -16.05 -24.85 -6.23
C ILE A 114 -17.07 -24.83 -5.09
N GLU A 115 -17.88 -25.88 -5.01
CA GLU A 115 -19.04 -26.02 -4.11
C GLU A 115 -18.69 -25.92 -2.62
N ASN A 116 -17.44 -26.23 -2.24
CA ASN A 116 -16.97 -26.22 -0.85
C ASN A 116 -15.95 -25.11 -0.51
N ALA A 117 -15.79 -24.09 -1.37
CA ALA A 117 -14.86 -22.99 -1.14
C ALA A 117 -15.55 -21.77 -0.47
N LEU A 118 -16.07 -21.94 0.76
CA LEU A 118 -16.87 -20.93 1.46
C LEU A 118 -16.19 -19.54 1.49
N ASP A 119 -14.91 -19.48 1.85
CA ASP A 119 -14.16 -18.23 1.93
C ASP A 119 -13.96 -17.58 0.54
N ALA A 120 -13.71 -18.39 -0.49
CA ALA A 120 -13.55 -17.90 -1.86
C ALA A 120 -14.87 -17.37 -2.43
N ASN A 121 -15.99 -18.03 -2.12
CA ASN A 121 -17.34 -17.60 -2.49
C ASN A 121 -17.72 -16.29 -1.78
N LYS A 122 -17.38 -16.16 -0.50
CA LYS A 122 -17.58 -14.92 0.26
C LYS A 122 -16.73 -13.77 -0.31
N LEU A 123 -15.48 -14.03 -0.67
CA LEU A 123 -14.60 -13.05 -1.32
C LEU A 123 -15.13 -12.63 -2.71
N LEU A 124 -15.64 -13.58 -3.49
CA LEU A 124 -16.30 -13.33 -4.77
C LEU A 124 -17.50 -12.40 -4.60
N GLU A 125 -18.35 -12.67 -3.61
CA GLU A 125 -19.51 -11.83 -3.27
C GLU A 125 -19.08 -10.40 -2.91
N ILE A 126 -18.13 -10.25 -1.99
CA ILE A 126 -17.58 -8.93 -1.58
C ILE A 126 -17.07 -8.16 -2.79
N HIS A 127 -16.27 -8.80 -3.65
CA HIS A 127 -15.70 -8.17 -4.82
C HIS A 127 -16.75 -7.79 -5.87
N ASN A 128 -17.82 -8.58 -6.03
CA ASN A 128 -18.90 -8.33 -6.98
C ASN A 128 -19.84 -7.20 -6.51
N GLN A 129 -20.06 -7.10 -5.19
CA GLN A 129 -20.89 -6.06 -4.56
C GLN A 129 -20.13 -4.74 -4.36
N TYR A 130 -18.80 -4.74 -4.45
CA TYR A 130 -18.00 -3.52 -4.26
C TYR A 130 -18.34 -2.45 -5.31
N ALA A 131 -18.91 -1.35 -4.84
CA ALA A 131 -19.23 -0.15 -5.63
C ALA A 131 -18.52 1.11 -5.09
N GLY A 132 -17.51 0.93 -4.24
CA GLY A 132 -16.76 2.03 -3.64
C GLY A 132 -15.89 2.79 -4.66
N PRO A 133 -15.48 4.03 -4.35
CA PRO A 133 -14.59 4.80 -5.21
C PRO A 133 -13.18 4.18 -5.23
N LEU A 134 -12.51 4.24 -6.37
CA LEU A 134 -11.07 3.98 -6.42
C LEU A 134 -10.33 5.19 -5.81
N VAL A 135 -9.59 4.93 -4.73
CA VAL A 135 -8.87 5.95 -3.97
C VAL A 135 -7.39 5.65 -3.95
N PHE A 136 -6.57 6.68 -3.74
CA PHE A 136 -5.14 6.48 -3.56
C PHE A 136 -4.87 5.69 -2.26
N THR A 137 -3.99 4.69 -2.35
CA THR A 137 -3.61 3.83 -1.23
C THR A 137 -2.12 3.52 -1.26
N HIS A 138 -1.55 3.22 -0.09
CA HIS A 138 -0.14 2.87 0.04
C HIS A 138 0.22 1.52 -0.62
N GLY A 139 -0.73 0.60 -0.73
CA GLY A 139 -0.52 -0.73 -1.31
C GLY A 139 0.08 -1.78 -0.35
N ASP A 140 0.88 -1.36 0.63
CA ASP A 140 1.41 -2.27 1.68
C ASP A 140 1.57 -1.53 3.02
N LEU A 141 0.43 -1.14 3.62
CA LEU A 141 0.39 -0.49 4.92
C LEU A 141 0.41 -1.55 6.03
N SER A 142 1.60 -1.77 6.61
CA SER A 142 1.82 -2.71 7.71
C SER A 142 2.65 -2.07 8.81
N THR A 143 2.66 -2.67 10.01
CA THR A 143 3.50 -2.21 11.14
C THR A 143 4.99 -2.28 10.82
N MET A 144 5.41 -3.09 9.84
CA MET A 144 6.80 -3.18 9.38
C MET A 144 7.22 -1.95 8.57
N ASN A 145 6.24 -1.25 7.99
CA ASN A 145 6.46 -0.08 7.15
C ASN A 145 6.23 1.24 7.90
N ILE A 146 6.15 1.21 9.25
CA ILE A 146 5.90 2.37 10.09
C ILE A 146 7.03 2.51 11.10
N MET A 147 7.62 3.71 11.19
CA MET A 147 8.63 4.06 12.18
C MET A 147 8.02 4.99 13.24
N THR A 148 8.30 4.69 14.51
CA THR A 148 7.82 5.49 15.65
C THR A 148 8.95 5.96 16.55
N ARG A 149 8.75 7.09 17.23
CA ARG A 149 9.55 7.54 18.37
C ARG A 149 8.59 7.75 19.53
N GLY A 150 8.69 6.91 20.55
CA GLY A 150 7.64 6.85 21.57
C GLY A 150 6.30 6.53 20.90
N ASP A 151 5.28 7.34 21.14
CA ASP A 151 3.93 7.17 20.56
C ASP A 151 3.71 7.96 19.27
N ASP A 152 4.73 8.63 18.74
CA ASP A 152 4.60 9.49 17.57
C ASP A 152 5.15 8.80 16.33
N ILE A 153 4.39 8.83 15.24
CA ILE A 153 4.81 8.29 13.95
C ILE A 153 5.74 9.30 13.29
N VAL A 154 7.01 8.92 13.13
CA VAL A 154 8.02 9.83 12.60
C VAL A 154 8.15 9.73 11.09
N LYS A 155 7.93 8.55 10.50
CA LYS A 155 8.01 8.30 9.05
C LYS A 155 7.30 7.01 8.66
N ARG A 156 6.89 6.93 7.39
CA ARG A 156 6.52 5.67 6.71
C ARG A 156 7.66 5.20 5.80
N LEU A 157 8.02 3.92 5.90
CA LEU A 157 8.92 3.27 4.96
C LEU A 157 8.16 2.99 3.66
N ALA A 158 8.73 3.40 2.53
CA ALA A 158 8.21 3.08 1.22
C ALA A 158 8.26 1.57 1.01
N THR A 159 7.17 1.00 0.50
CA THR A 159 7.20 -0.36 -0.04
C THR A 159 7.68 -0.33 -1.47
N THR A 160 8.64 -1.22 -1.75
CA THR A 160 9.26 -1.57 -3.04
C THR A 160 8.90 -0.68 -4.22
N PHE A 161 9.86 0.16 -4.61
CA PHE A 161 9.93 0.70 -5.96
C PHE A 161 10.22 -0.46 -6.92
N GLY A 162 9.19 -0.95 -7.61
CA GLY A 162 9.38 -1.55 -8.93
C GLY A 162 9.59 -0.42 -9.93
N SER A 163 10.77 0.20 -9.93
CA SER A 163 11.15 1.13 -10.99
C SER A 163 11.86 0.35 -12.09
N GLN A 164 11.13 -0.01 -13.14
CA GLN A 164 11.65 0.06 -14.50
C GLN A 164 10.52 0.58 -15.35
#